data_AF-A0A9W6TTG5-F1
#
_entry.id   AF-A0A9W6TTG5-F1
#
_cell.length_a   1.000
_cell.length_b   1.000
_cell.length_c   1.000
_cell.angle_alpha   90.00
_cell.angle_beta   90.00
_cell.angle_gamma   90.00
#
_symmetry.space_group_name_H-M   'P 1'
#
loop_
_entity.id
_entity.type
_entity.pdbx_description
1 polymer ?
#
loop_
_entity_poly.entity_id
_entity_poly.type
_entity_poly.pdbx_seq_one_letter_code
_entity_poly.pdbx_strand_id
1 'polypeptide(L)'
;MEVAVTTALSALAFILLSTRSSTIAALSIPSANDTNRAAAVIATSYEIANVARQFLVGDTYYPLNPGPAMAIPSLYYTTLISQVATLSALENPTASTIEATVQSLGPYKSLESFKAGYDELKSAGLIDTPQAFDNSDENFGAMGLGIRGYRIKLVNVSEWSDPLSSLSNSLVQEQCNDDTMDAAILNHKVFV
;
A
#
# COMPACT_ATOMS: atom_id res chain seq x y z
N MET A 1 -23.15 -65.01 1.02
CA MET A 1 -21.98 -64.38 0.36
C MET A 1 -22.51 -63.40 -0.69
N GLU A 2 -23.12 -62.30 -0.24
CA GLU A 2 -23.80 -61.33 -1.14
C GLU A 2 -23.57 -59.87 -0.72
N VAL A 3 -22.95 -59.64 0.44
CA VAL A 3 -22.73 -58.30 1.01
C VAL A 3 -21.39 -57.68 0.58
N ALA A 4 -20.44 -58.51 0.11
CA ALA A 4 -19.09 -58.07 -0.26
C ALA A 4 -18.98 -57.52 -1.69
N VAL A 5 -19.95 -57.83 -2.57
CA VAL A 5 -19.91 -57.43 -3.98
C VAL A 5 -20.43 -56.00 -4.17
N THR A 6 -21.46 -55.60 -3.41
CA THR A 6 -22.07 -54.27 -3.48
C THR A 6 -21.17 -53.16 -2.91
N THR A 7 -20.38 -53.46 -1.87
CA THR A 7 -19.42 -52.49 -1.29
C THR A 7 -18.21 -52.24 -2.20
N ALA A 8 -17.77 -53.25 -2.96
CA ALA A 8 -16.68 -53.10 -3.93
C ALA A 8 -17.10 -52.25 -5.15
N LEU A 9 -18.36 -52.37 -5.61
CA LEU A 9 -18.91 -51.59 -6.72
C LEU A 9 -19.11 -50.10 -6.38
N SER A 10 -19.51 -49.78 -5.14
CA SER A 10 -19.62 -48.39 -4.69
C SER A 10 -18.27 -47.69 -4.55
N ALA A 11 -17.23 -48.41 -4.11
CA ALA A 11 -15.87 -47.86 -4.01
C ALA A 11 -15.24 -47.61 -5.39
N LEU A 12 -15.50 -48.47 -6.38
CA LEU A 12 -14.99 -48.30 -7.74
C LEU A 12 -15.62 -47.09 -8.46
N ALA A 13 -16.92 -46.82 -8.20
CA ALA A 13 -17.61 -45.66 -8.76
C ALA A 13 -17.09 -44.31 -8.20
N PHE A 14 -16.64 -44.27 -6.94
CA PHE A 14 -16.07 -43.07 -6.32
C PHE A 14 -14.63 -42.77 -6.79
N ILE A 15 -13.86 -43.80 -7.14
CA ILE A 15 -12.50 -43.65 -7.69
C ILE A 15 -12.56 -43.13 -9.13
N LEU A 16 -13.55 -43.56 -9.93
CA LEU A 16 -13.76 -43.10 -11.31
C LEU A 16 -14.27 -41.65 -11.41
N LEU A 17 -14.89 -41.09 -10.37
CA LEU A 17 -15.30 -39.68 -10.33
C LEU A 17 -14.17 -38.71 -9.96
N SER A 18 -13.04 -39.22 -9.45
CA SER A 18 -11.97 -38.38 -8.88
C SER A 18 -10.80 -38.14 -9.83
N THR A 19 -10.77 -38.77 -10.99
CA THR A 19 -9.84 -38.38 -12.06
C THR A 19 -10.42 -37.20 -12.81
N ARG A 20 -10.33 -36.00 -12.22
CA ARG A 20 -10.26 -34.79 -13.05
C ARG A 20 -8.97 -34.94 -13.85
N SER A 21 -9.07 -35.44 -15.09
CA SER A 21 -7.99 -35.31 -16.05
C SER A 21 -7.62 -33.84 -16.09
N SER A 22 -6.47 -33.50 -15.52
CA SER A 22 -5.80 -32.23 -15.79
C SER A 22 -5.37 -32.28 -17.24
N THR A 23 -6.30 -32.01 -18.15
CA THR A 23 -5.99 -31.62 -19.50
C THR A 23 -5.28 -30.27 -19.35
N ILE A 24 -4.00 -30.24 -19.73
CA ILE A 24 -3.33 -28.97 -20.01
C ILE A 24 -4.12 -28.39 -21.18
N ALA A 25 -5.08 -27.51 -20.88
CA ALA A 25 -5.88 -26.87 -21.90
C ALA A 25 -4.95 -25.95 -22.70
N ALA A 26 -4.53 -26.39 -23.88
CA ALA A 26 -3.80 -25.54 -24.80
C ALA A 26 -4.67 -24.33 -25.14
N LEU A 27 -4.14 -23.13 -24.88
CA LEU A 27 -4.81 -21.89 -25.26
C LEU A 27 -5.03 -21.89 -26.77
N SER A 28 -6.24 -21.63 -27.21
CA SER A 28 -6.59 -21.56 -28.63
C SER A 28 -7.48 -20.36 -28.94
N ILE A 29 -7.36 -19.85 -30.16
CA ILE A 29 -8.18 -18.74 -30.67
C ILE A 29 -9.60 -19.28 -30.98
N PRO A 30 -10.68 -18.59 -30.57
CA PRO A 30 -12.04 -19.01 -30.88
C PRO A 30 -12.31 -19.14 -32.40
N SER A 31 -13.08 -20.14 -32.80
CA SER A 31 -13.63 -20.26 -34.16
C SER A 31 -15.13 -19.97 -34.15
N ALA A 32 -15.67 -19.46 -35.25
CA ALA A 32 -17.10 -19.13 -35.35
C ALA A 32 -18.04 -20.35 -35.19
N ASN A 33 -17.51 -21.57 -35.37
CA ASN A 33 -18.27 -22.81 -35.27
C ASN A 33 -18.12 -23.51 -33.91
N ASP A 34 -17.35 -22.95 -32.97
CA ASP A 34 -17.15 -23.53 -31.64
C ASP A 34 -18.32 -23.20 -30.70
N THR A 35 -19.44 -23.90 -30.91
CA THR A 35 -20.69 -23.72 -30.17
C THR A 35 -20.56 -24.10 -28.70
N ASN A 36 -19.68 -25.05 -28.36
CA ASN A 36 -19.46 -25.46 -26.98
C ASN A 36 -18.73 -24.37 -26.18
N ARG A 37 -17.69 -23.76 -26.76
CA ARG A 37 -17.02 -22.62 -26.14
C ARG A 37 -17.95 -21.41 -26.02
N ALA A 38 -18.75 -21.13 -27.04
CA ALA A 38 -19.73 -20.05 -26.99
C ALA A 38 -20.78 -20.28 -25.89
N ALA A 39 -21.31 -21.50 -25.76
CA ALA A 39 -22.25 -21.86 -24.70
C ALA A 39 -21.61 -21.75 -23.30
N ALA A 40 -20.36 -22.17 -23.13
CA ALA A 40 -19.64 -22.02 -21.88
C ALA A 40 -19.42 -20.55 -21.50
N VAL A 41 -19.01 -19.70 -22.45
CA VAL A 41 -18.86 -18.25 -22.23
C VAL A 41 -20.18 -17.62 -21.82
N ILE A 42 -21.28 -17.96 -22.50
CA ILE A 42 -22.61 -17.44 -22.18
C ILE A 42 -23.03 -17.88 -20.78
N ALA A 43 -22.91 -19.17 -20.46
CA ALA A 43 -23.23 -19.70 -19.14
C ALA A 43 -22.44 -19.00 -18.03
N THR A 44 -21.11 -18.88 -18.19
CA THR A 44 -20.26 -18.19 -17.22
C THR A 44 -20.54 -16.69 -17.15
N SER A 45 -20.97 -16.04 -18.24
CA SER A 45 -21.32 -14.61 -18.22
C SER A 45 -22.50 -14.30 -17.30
N TYR A 46 -23.48 -15.22 -17.17
CA TYR A 46 -24.61 -15.07 -16.27
C TYR A 46 -24.26 -15.29 -14.79
N GLU A 47 -23.12 -15.91 -14.51
CA GLU A 47 -22.58 -16.07 -13.16
C GLU A 47 -21.80 -14.83 -12.67
N ILE A 48 -21.56 -13.87 -13.57
CA ILE A 48 -20.79 -12.65 -13.30
C ILE A 48 -21.72 -11.44 -13.25
N ALA A 49 -22.07 -11.01 -12.04
CA ALA A 49 -22.85 -9.79 -11.83
C ALA A 49 -21.95 -8.62 -11.39
N ASN A 50 -22.12 -7.45 -12.00
CA ASN A 50 -21.56 -6.20 -11.47
C ASN A 50 -22.42 -5.75 -10.29
N VAL A 51 -21.94 -6.01 -9.08
CA VAL A 51 -22.62 -5.62 -7.85
C VAL A 51 -21.95 -4.40 -7.22
N ALA A 52 -22.74 -3.58 -6.53
CA ALA A 52 -22.22 -2.57 -5.63
C ALA A 52 -21.46 -3.30 -4.51
N ARG A 53 -20.14 -3.14 -4.49
CA ARG A 53 -19.30 -3.74 -3.46
C ARG A 53 -19.18 -2.76 -2.31
N GLN A 54 -19.40 -3.24 -1.11
CA GLN A 54 -19.22 -2.46 0.12
C GLN A 54 -18.27 -3.22 1.04
N PHE A 55 -17.49 -2.45 1.78
CA PHE A 55 -16.49 -2.96 2.69
C PHE A 55 -16.79 -2.48 4.10
N LEU A 56 -16.90 -3.39 5.07
CA LEU A 56 -17.21 -3.05 6.46
C LEU A 56 -15.92 -2.84 7.26
N VAL A 57 -15.67 -1.62 7.74
CA VAL A 57 -14.62 -1.31 8.74
C VAL A 57 -15.32 -0.90 10.03
N GLY A 58 -15.15 -1.69 11.09
CA GLY A 58 -15.92 -1.49 12.34
C GLY A 58 -17.42 -1.55 12.05
N ASP A 59 -18.13 -0.45 12.34
CA ASP A 59 -19.58 -0.31 12.10
C ASP A 59 -19.92 0.46 10.80
N THR A 60 -18.92 0.85 10.00
CA THR A 60 -19.13 1.70 8.81
C THR A 60 -18.86 0.94 7.50
N TYR A 61 -19.81 1.02 6.56
CA TYR A 61 -19.66 0.49 5.21
C TYR A 61 -19.07 1.52 4.24
N TYR A 62 -17.95 1.18 3.62
CA TYR A 62 -17.27 2.00 2.61
C TYR A 62 -17.54 1.45 1.20
N PRO A 63 -17.96 2.31 0.24
CA PRO A 63 -18.18 1.87 -1.14
C PRO A 63 -16.85 1.54 -1.81
N LEU A 64 -16.81 0.40 -2.52
CA LEU A 64 -15.71 0.02 -3.41
C LEU A 64 -16.14 0.16 -4.85
N ASN A 65 -15.16 0.22 -5.77
CA ASN A 65 -15.45 0.18 -7.20
C ASN A 65 -16.35 -1.04 -7.51
N PRO A 66 -17.49 -0.83 -8.18
CA PRO A 66 -18.36 -1.92 -8.63
C PRO A 66 -17.55 -2.91 -9.46
N GLY A 67 -17.82 -4.20 -9.29
CA GLY A 67 -17.10 -5.21 -10.05
C GLY A 67 -17.71 -6.59 -9.95
N PRO A 68 -17.20 -7.54 -10.75
CA PRO A 68 -17.77 -8.86 -10.92
C PRO A 68 -17.78 -9.67 -9.62
N ALA A 69 -18.95 -9.93 -9.03
CA ALA A 69 -19.08 -10.90 -7.95
C ALA A 69 -19.56 -12.23 -8.53
N MET A 70 -18.80 -13.30 -8.27
CA MET A 70 -19.33 -14.67 -8.37
C MET A 70 -20.01 -15.03 -7.03
N ALA A 71 -20.90 -16.02 -7.05
CA ALA A 71 -21.53 -16.55 -5.83
C ALA A 71 -20.53 -17.11 -4.79
N ILE A 72 -19.29 -17.35 -5.21
CA ILE A 72 -18.14 -17.69 -4.36
C ILE A 72 -17.33 -16.39 -4.15
N PRO A 73 -16.92 -16.04 -2.92
CA PRO A 73 -16.15 -14.83 -2.67
C PRO A 73 -14.96 -14.75 -3.63
N SER A 74 -14.97 -13.73 -4.50
CA SER A 74 -13.91 -13.53 -5.48
C SER A 74 -12.55 -13.43 -4.79
N LEU A 75 -11.47 -13.86 -5.46
CA LEU A 75 -10.10 -13.69 -4.95
C LEU A 75 -9.85 -12.24 -4.50
N TYR A 76 -10.40 -11.28 -5.23
CA TYR A 76 -10.36 -9.87 -4.88
C TYR A 76 -11.02 -9.57 -3.52
N TYR A 77 -12.22 -10.10 -3.27
CA TYR A 77 -12.91 -9.95 -1.99
C TYR A 77 -12.11 -10.59 -0.84
N THR A 78 -11.56 -11.80 -1.04
CA THR A 78 -10.74 -12.46 -0.01
C THR A 78 -9.45 -11.69 0.28
N THR A 79 -8.81 -11.11 -0.74
CA THR A 79 -7.61 -10.28 -0.57
C THR A 79 -7.93 -9.00 0.19
N LEU A 80 -9.04 -8.32 -0.14
CA LEU A 80 -9.47 -7.12 0.57
C LEU A 80 -9.76 -7.38 2.05
N ILE A 81 -10.48 -8.47 2.36
CA ILE A 81 -10.77 -8.85 3.75
C ILE A 81 -9.48 -9.13 4.51
N SER A 82 -8.51 -9.83 3.89
CA SER A 82 -7.20 -10.07 4.49
C SER A 82 -6.42 -8.77 4.74
N GLN A 83 -6.47 -7.83 3.80
CA GLN A 83 -5.80 -6.54 3.95
C GLN A 83 -6.42 -5.71 5.07
N VAL A 84 -7.74 -5.70 5.19
CA VAL A 84 -8.39 -4.97 6.29
C VAL A 84 -8.15 -5.65 7.63
N ALA A 85 -8.21 -6.97 7.72
CA ALA A 85 -7.83 -7.65 8.95
C ALA A 85 -6.41 -7.26 9.40
N THR A 86 -5.49 -7.09 8.44
CA THR A 86 -4.14 -6.58 8.71
C THR A 86 -4.16 -5.13 9.19
N LEU A 87 -4.90 -4.23 8.52
CA LEU A 87 -5.01 -2.83 8.94
C LEU A 87 -5.68 -2.66 10.30
N SER A 88 -6.74 -3.40 10.58
CA SER A 88 -7.41 -3.41 11.88
C SER A 88 -6.51 -3.94 12.99
N ALA A 89 -5.63 -4.91 12.71
CA ALA A 89 -4.61 -5.34 13.66
C ALA A 89 -3.53 -4.28 13.92
N LEU A 90 -3.40 -3.27 13.05
CA LEU A 90 -2.53 -2.10 13.23
C LEU A 90 -3.25 -0.92 13.88
N GLU A 91 -4.53 -1.04 14.23
CA GLU A 91 -5.20 -0.01 15.03
C GLU A 91 -4.46 0.18 16.34
N ASN A 92 -4.08 1.43 16.62
CA ASN A 92 -3.45 1.76 17.87
C ASN A 92 -4.53 1.82 18.97
N PRO A 93 -4.54 0.89 19.94
CA PRO A 93 -5.57 0.86 20.99
C PRO A 93 -5.52 2.10 21.89
N THR A 94 -4.43 2.87 21.85
CA THR A 94 -4.26 4.09 22.64
C THR A 94 -4.56 5.37 21.85
N ALA A 95 -5.03 5.27 20.61
CA ALA A 95 -5.29 6.43 19.74
C ALA A 95 -6.19 7.48 20.41
N SER A 96 -7.28 7.07 21.06
CA SER A 96 -8.18 7.99 21.78
C SER A 96 -7.51 8.63 23.01
N THR A 97 -6.65 7.89 23.70
CA THR A 97 -5.85 8.43 24.81
C THR A 97 -4.86 9.48 24.31
N ILE A 98 -4.19 9.19 23.19
CA ILE A 98 -3.27 10.12 22.54
C ILE A 98 -4.00 11.42 22.16
N GLU A 99 -5.14 11.30 21.49
CA GLU A 99 -5.95 12.45 21.09
C GLU A 99 -6.37 13.30 22.29
N ALA A 100 -6.90 12.67 23.35
CA ALA A 100 -7.33 13.37 24.55
C ALA A 100 -6.17 14.11 25.24
N THR A 101 -4.99 13.48 25.33
CA THR A 101 -3.79 14.12 25.90
C THR A 101 -3.37 15.34 25.08
N VAL A 102 -3.29 15.22 23.75
CA VAL A 102 -2.94 16.34 22.86
C VAL A 102 -3.99 17.46 22.94
N GLN A 103 -5.28 17.14 23.03
CA GLN A 103 -6.30 18.18 23.17
C GLN A 103 -6.21 18.90 24.52
N SER A 104 -5.95 18.17 25.61
CA SER A 104 -5.88 18.72 26.96
C SER A 104 -4.70 19.69 27.18
N LEU A 105 -3.61 19.53 26.42
CA LEU A 105 -2.40 20.33 26.53
C LEU A 105 -2.40 21.57 25.62
N GLY A 106 -3.44 21.73 24.79
CA GLY A 106 -3.67 22.96 24.03
C GLY A 106 -4.15 24.13 24.93
N PRO A 107 -4.14 25.37 24.41
CA PRO A 107 -3.73 25.77 23.07
C PRO A 107 -2.21 25.86 22.88
N TYR A 108 -1.73 25.37 21.73
CA TYR A 108 -0.31 25.42 21.34
C TYR A 108 0.05 26.79 20.76
N LYS A 109 0.85 27.56 21.49
CA LYS A 109 1.25 28.93 21.12
C LYS A 109 2.72 29.06 20.72
N SER A 110 3.50 27.99 20.89
CA SER A 110 4.90 27.89 20.53
C SER A 110 5.29 26.45 20.19
N LEU A 111 6.47 26.27 19.58
CA LEU A 111 7.04 24.95 19.32
C LEU A 111 7.23 24.15 20.62
N GLU A 112 7.66 24.81 21.69
CA GLU A 112 7.87 24.19 23.00
C GLU A 112 6.55 23.70 23.59
N SER A 113 5.48 24.51 23.50
CA SER A 113 4.15 24.08 23.96
C SER A 113 3.62 22.89 23.15
N PHE A 114 3.92 22.84 21.85
CA PHE A 114 3.56 21.72 20.99
C PHE A 114 4.37 20.46 21.33
N LYS A 115 5.68 20.60 21.56
CA LYS A 115 6.57 19.51 21.97
C LYS A 115 6.20 18.91 23.31
N ALA A 116 5.80 19.73 24.28
CA ALA A 116 5.33 19.26 25.59
C ALA A 116 4.19 18.23 25.47
N GLY A 117 3.29 18.41 24.49
CA GLY A 117 2.25 17.43 24.17
C GLY A 117 2.80 16.03 23.88
N TYR A 118 3.85 15.96 23.06
CA TYR A 118 4.47 14.71 22.67
C TYR A 118 5.43 14.14 23.71
N ASP A 119 6.06 14.99 24.53
CA ASP A 119 6.89 14.56 25.66
C ASP A 119 6.05 13.86 26.73
N GLU A 120 4.82 14.33 26.99
CA GLU A 120 3.86 13.66 27.88
C GLU A 120 3.42 12.30 27.32
N LEU A 121 3.10 12.23 26.03
CA LEU A 121 2.73 10.97 25.37
C LEU A 121 3.88 9.95 25.39
N LYS A 122 5.12 10.42 25.18
CA LYS A 122 6.33 9.59 25.29
C LYS A 122 6.54 9.09 26.71
N SER A 123 6.40 9.96 27.70
CA SER A 123 6.56 9.61 29.11
C SER A 123 5.53 8.59 29.57
N ALA A 124 4.33 8.62 28.99
CA ALA A 124 3.28 7.62 29.18
C ALA A 124 3.50 6.32 28.35
N GLY A 125 4.56 6.24 27.53
CA GLY A 125 4.85 5.08 26.68
C GLY A 125 3.86 4.87 25.54
N LEU A 126 3.12 5.92 25.14
CA LEU A 126 2.06 5.83 24.13
C LEU A 126 2.60 5.98 22.70
N ILE A 127 3.66 6.76 22.53
CA ILE A 127 4.35 6.97 21.26
C ILE A 127 5.86 7.11 21.48
N ASP A 128 6.63 6.86 20.44
CA ASP A 128 8.03 7.27 20.37
C ASP A 128 8.14 8.77 20.07
N THR A 129 9.30 9.37 20.38
CA THR A 129 9.57 10.77 20.01
C THR A 129 9.47 10.93 18.49
N PRO A 130 8.57 11.79 17.98
CA PRO A 130 8.51 12.05 16.56
C PRO A 130 9.84 12.62 16.05
N GLN A 131 10.32 12.07 14.92
CA GLN A 131 11.50 12.61 14.23
C GLN A 131 11.28 14.06 13.76
N ALA A 132 10.04 14.54 13.69
CA ALA A 132 9.74 15.93 13.38
C ALA A 132 10.24 16.95 14.43
N PHE A 133 10.62 16.49 15.64
CA PHE A 133 11.25 17.34 16.66
C PHE A 133 12.78 17.33 16.60
N ASP A 134 13.36 16.56 15.69
CA ASP A 134 14.75 16.70 15.33
C ASP A 134 14.86 17.89 14.36
N ASN A 135 15.37 19.00 14.90
CA ASN A 135 15.57 20.26 14.17
C ASN A 135 16.87 20.25 13.34
N SER A 136 17.48 19.08 13.10
CA SER A 136 18.67 18.99 12.25
C SER A 136 18.33 19.11 10.76
N ASP A 137 19.16 19.88 10.06
CA ASP A 137 19.10 19.96 8.59
C ASP A 137 19.39 18.59 7.95
N GLU A 138 20.14 17.72 8.63
CA GLU A 138 20.39 16.34 8.21
C GLU A 138 19.10 15.52 8.16
N ASN A 139 18.31 15.52 9.25
CA ASN A 139 17.04 14.82 9.28
C ASN A 139 16.06 15.41 8.26
N PHE A 140 16.02 16.74 8.12
CA PHE A 140 15.22 17.41 7.09
C PHE A 140 15.61 16.96 5.67
N GLY A 141 16.90 16.91 5.36
CA GLY A 141 17.41 16.43 4.06
C GLY A 141 17.11 14.94 3.82
N ALA A 142 17.27 14.10 4.84
CA ALA A 142 17.01 12.67 4.77
C ALA A 142 15.52 12.34 4.47
N MET A 143 14.58 13.20 4.89
CA MET A 143 13.16 13.05 4.52
C MET A 143 12.93 13.09 3.00
N GLY A 144 13.78 13.79 2.26
CA GLY A 144 13.77 13.82 0.79
C GLY A 144 14.13 12.48 0.14
N LEU A 145 14.91 11.64 0.85
CA LEU A 145 15.31 10.30 0.42
C LEU A 145 14.35 9.20 0.92
N GLY A 146 13.67 9.44 2.04
CA GLY A 146 12.79 8.48 2.71
C GLY A 146 11.30 8.66 2.38
N ILE A 147 10.54 9.22 3.34
CA ILE A 147 9.06 9.29 3.32
C ILE A 147 8.51 10.02 2.09
N ARG A 148 9.27 10.97 1.51
CA ARG A 148 8.90 11.72 0.30
C ARG A 148 9.62 11.24 -0.96
N GLY A 149 10.30 10.09 -0.89
CA GLY A 149 11.41 9.57 -1.70
C GLY A 149 11.30 9.45 -3.23
N TYR A 150 10.55 10.32 -3.89
CA TYR A 150 10.45 10.37 -5.35
C TYR A 150 10.47 11.80 -5.89
N ARG A 151 10.94 12.77 -5.11
CA ARG A 151 10.90 14.20 -5.51
C ARG A 151 12.25 14.87 -5.64
N ILE A 152 13.33 14.22 -5.22
CA ILE A 152 14.67 14.79 -5.29
C ILE A 152 15.39 14.32 -6.57
N LYS A 153 16.03 15.25 -7.27
CA LYS A 153 16.76 15.03 -8.51
C LYS A 153 18.14 15.69 -8.43
N LEU A 154 19.14 15.00 -8.95
CA LEU A 154 20.46 15.58 -9.18
C LEU A 154 20.38 16.73 -10.20
N VAL A 155 20.90 17.90 -9.86
CA VAL A 155 20.94 19.06 -10.75
C VAL A 155 22.00 18.83 -11.82
N ASN A 156 21.63 19.04 -13.09
CA ASN A 156 22.59 19.04 -14.20
C ASN A 156 23.09 20.46 -14.52
N VAL A 157 24.24 20.53 -15.18
CA VAL A 157 24.81 21.78 -15.68
C VAL A 157 23.78 22.52 -16.55
N SER A 158 23.62 23.82 -16.31
CA SER A 158 22.69 24.70 -17.03
C SER A 158 21.19 24.38 -16.86
N GLU A 159 20.82 23.46 -15.97
CA GLU A 159 19.41 23.10 -15.77
C GLU A 159 18.68 24.07 -14.82
N TRP A 160 19.39 24.61 -13.83
CA TRP A 160 18.83 25.46 -12.78
C TRP A 160 19.69 26.71 -12.59
N SER A 161 19.16 27.88 -12.97
CA SER A 161 19.79 29.17 -12.71
C SER A 161 19.24 29.82 -11.45
N ASP A 162 17.94 30.07 -11.35
CA ASP A 162 17.29 30.67 -10.17
C ASP A 162 16.64 29.55 -9.31
N PRO A 163 16.90 29.43 -7.99
CA PRO A 163 17.67 30.33 -7.10
C PRO A 163 19.15 29.99 -6.92
N LEU A 164 19.69 28.96 -7.58
CA LEU A 164 21.08 28.51 -7.34
C LEU A 164 22.14 29.58 -7.62
N SER A 165 21.91 30.44 -8.62
CA SER A 165 22.77 31.56 -8.99
C SER A 165 22.71 32.74 -8.01
N SER A 166 21.76 32.73 -7.07
CA SER A 166 21.67 33.74 -6.01
C SER A 166 22.49 33.39 -4.76
N LEU A 167 22.98 32.14 -4.67
CA LEU A 167 23.80 31.68 -3.55
C LEU A 167 25.24 32.22 -3.67
N SER A 168 25.79 32.70 -2.56
CA SER A 168 27.16 33.23 -2.54
C SER A 168 28.20 32.10 -2.62
N ASN A 169 29.33 32.35 -3.29
CA ASN A 169 30.44 31.39 -3.35
C ASN A 169 30.95 30.98 -1.96
N SER A 170 30.86 31.86 -0.96
CA SER A 170 31.22 31.51 0.42
C SER A 170 30.32 30.42 1.00
N LEU A 171 29.02 30.48 0.73
CA LEU A 171 28.07 29.48 1.18
C LEU A 171 28.26 28.16 0.43
N VAL A 172 28.55 28.21 -0.87
CA VAL A 172 28.86 27.00 -1.65
C VAL A 172 30.13 26.33 -1.13
N GLN A 173 31.17 27.11 -0.84
CA GLN A 173 32.40 26.58 -0.26
C GLN A 173 32.15 25.94 1.12
N GLU A 174 31.31 26.55 1.95
CA GLU A 174 30.97 26.02 3.27
C GLU A 174 30.18 24.70 3.19
N GLN A 175 29.16 24.65 2.32
CA GLN A 175 28.20 23.53 2.29
C GLN A 175 28.63 22.39 1.35
N CYS A 176 29.26 22.73 0.22
CA CYS A 176 29.64 21.77 -0.82
C CYS A 176 31.16 21.51 -0.86
N ASN A 177 31.97 22.34 -0.20
CA ASN A 177 33.43 22.32 -0.31
C ASN A 177 33.91 22.46 -1.77
N ASP A 178 33.30 23.40 -2.51
CA ASP A 178 33.66 23.78 -3.89
C ASP A 178 33.59 25.32 -4.05
N ASP A 179 34.46 25.87 -4.89
CA ASP A 179 34.63 27.34 -5.03
C ASP A 179 33.43 28.06 -5.65
N THR A 180 32.60 27.35 -6.44
CA THR A 180 31.44 27.92 -7.15
C THR A 180 30.29 26.92 -7.23
N MET A 181 29.07 27.42 -7.43
CA MET A 181 27.89 26.57 -7.66
C MET A 181 28.06 25.66 -8.88
N ASP A 182 28.65 26.18 -9.96
CA ASP A 182 28.93 25.38 -11.16
C ASP A 182 29.87 24.20 -10.86
N ALA A 183 30.90 24.41 -10.04
CA ALA A 183 31.79 23.35 -9.59
C ALA A 183 31.05 22.31 -8.73
N ALA A 184 30.18 22.76 -7.81
CA ALA A 184 29.35 21.86 -7.00
C ALA A 184 28.38 21.02 -7.84
N ILE A 185 27.77 21.60 -8.88
CA ILE A 185 26.91 20.89 -9.84
C ILE A 185 27.72 19.87 -10.65
N LEU A 186 28.89 20.27 -11.18
CA LEU A 186 29.78 19.38 -11.92
C LEU A 186 30.28 18.21 -11.07
N ASN A 187 30.48 18.43 -9.77
CA ASN A 187 30.89 17.42 -8.80
C ASN A 187 29.71 16.62 -8.22
N HIS A 188 28.50 16.78 -8.76
CA HIS A 188 27.29 16.04 -8.39
C HIS A 188 26.86 16.18 -6.91
N LYS A 189 27.02 17.38 -6.33
CA LYS A 189 26.69 17.66 -4.92
C LYS A 189 25.37 18.37 -4.69
N VAL A 190 24.69 18.79 -5.76
CA VAL A 190 23.50 19.64 -5.69
C VAL A 190 22.25 18.88 -6.13
N PHE A 191 21.21 18.92 -5.31
CA PHE A 191 19.95 18.23 -5.53
C PHE A 191 18.77 19.19 -5.30
N VAL A 192 17.67 18.98 -6.04
CA VAL A 192 16.42 19.77 -5.97
C VAL A 192 15.19 18.87 -5.93
#